data_AF-A0A7J0CHB1-F1
#
_entry.id   AF-A0A7J0CHB1-F1
#
_cell.length_a   1.000
_cell.length_b   1.000
_cell.length_c   1.000
_cell.angle_alpha   90.00
_cell.angle_beta   90.00
_cell.angle_gamma   90.00
#
_symmetry.space_group_name_H-M   'P 1'
#
loop_
_entity.id
_entity.type
_entity.pdbx_description
1 polymer ?
#
loop_
_entity_poly.entity_id
_entity_poly.type
_entity_poly.pdbx_seq_one_letter_code
_entity_poly.pdbx_strand_id
1 'polypeptide(L)' 'MSGLIARLTQFTRSPQGQRALTSARRAAADPRKRDQARRLFGRLRGRR' A
#
# COMPACT_ATOMS: atom_id res chain seq x y z
N MET A 1 17.36 -6.72 15.10
CA MET A 1 16.15 -6.86 14.25
C MET A 1 14.91 -6.09 14.78
N SER A 2 14.79 -5.77 16.08
CA SER A 2 13.60 -5.07 16.64
C SER A 2 13.55 -3.55 16.37
N GLY A 3 14.69 -2.87 16.31
CA GLY A 3 14.74 -1.40 16.21
C GLY A 3 14.14 -0.83 14.92
N LEU A 4 14.31 -1.52 13.78
CA LEU A 4 13.73 -1.09 12.50
C LEU A 4 12.20 -1.20 12.49
N ILE A 5 11.65 -2.28 13.05
CA ILE A 5 10.20 -2.49 13.16
C ILE A 5 9.60 -1.46 14.13
N ALA A 6 10.26 -1.18 15.25
CA ALA A 6 9.84 -0.15 16.19
C ALA A 6 9.82 1.25 15.54
N ARG A 7 10.85 1.56 14.74
CA ARG A 7 10.95 2.85 14.03
C ARG A 7 9.91 2.98 12.92
N LEU A 8 9.60 1.90 12.20
CA LEU A 8 8.48 1.85 11.25
C LEU A 8 7.13 2.03 11.96
N THR A 9 6.94 1.40 13.12
CA THR A 9 5.72 1.52 13.91
C THR A 9 5.56 2.93 14.48
N GLN A 10 6.66 3.56 14.89
CA GLN A 10 6.66 4.94 15.36
C GLN A 10 6.47 5.93 14.19
N PHE A 11 7.01 5.60 13.02
CA PHE A 11 6.79 6.36 11.79
C PHE A 11 5.32 6.31 11.35
N THR A 12 4.68 5.12 11.35
CA THR A 12 3.25 4.98 11.02
C THR A 12 2.33 5.66 12.03
N ARG A 13 2.78 5.80 13.29
CA ARG A 13 2.09 6.60 14.32
C ARG A 13 2.37 8.10 14.23
N SER A 14 3.35 8.54 13.44
CA SER A 14 3.65 9.96 13.24
C SER A 14 2.63 10.61 12.29
N PRO A 15 2.40 11.94 12.39
CA PRO A 15 1.52 12.65 11.47
C PRO A 15 1.99 12.58 10.00
N GLN A 16 3.29 12.42 9.75
CA GLN A 16 3.83 12.23 8.40
C GLN A 16 3.51 10.82 7.88
N GLY A 17 3.64 9.79 8.73
CA GLY A 17 3.29 8.41 8.35
C GLY A 17 1.78 8.21 8.22
N GLN A 18 0.96 8.88 9.04
CA GLN A 18 -0.50 8.88 8.88
C GLN A 18 -0.92 9.53 7.56
N ARG A 19 -0.27 10.63 7.14
CA ARG A 19 -0.50 11.22 5.81
C ARG A 19 -0.09 10.27 4.69
N ALA A 20 1.08 9.64 4.79
CA ALA A 20 1.52 8.63 3.81
C ALA A 20 0.55 7.44 3.74
N LEU A 21 0.10 6.92 4.89
CA LEU A 21 -0.91 5.86 4.99
C LEU A 21 -2.26 6.30 4.44
N THR A 22 -2.67 7.54 4.66
CA THR A 22 -3.94 8.08 4.15
C THR A 22 -3.89 8.26 2.64
N SER A 23 -2.78 8.77 2.10
CA SER A 23 -2.55 8.87 0.66
C SER A 23 -2.48 7.49 0.01
N ALA A 24 -1.77 6.55 0.64
CA ALA A 24 -1.73 5.16 0.21
C ALA A 24 -3.12 4.51 0.28
N ARG A 25 -3.88 4.73 1.36
CA ARG A 25 -5.26 4.27 1.49
C ARG A 25 -6.17 4.88 0.45
N ARG A 26 -6.08 6.17 0.15
CA ARG A 26 -6.85 6.81 -0.92
C ARG A 26 -6.50 6.22 -2.28
N ALA A 27 -5.21 6.07 -2.57
CA ALA A 27 -4.75 5.45 -3.81
C ALA A 27 -5.16 3.98 -3.94
N ALA A 28 -5.26 3.26 -2.82
CA ALA A 28 -5.70 1.86 -2.77
C ALA A 28 -7.22 1.70 -2.71
N ALA A 29 -7.92 2.66 -2.10
CA ALA A 29 -9.37 2.73 -2.03
C ALA A 29 -9.97 3.14 -3.37
N ASP A 30 -9.17 3.72 -4.26
CA ASP A 30 -9.57 4.05 -5.62
C ASP A 30 -9.91 2.75 -6.38
N PRO A 31 -11.21 2.45 -6.62
CA PRO A 31 -11.63 1.19 -7.21
C PRO A 31 -11.10 1.04 -8.64
N ARG A 32 -10.89 2.17 -9.34
CA ARG A 32 -10.33 2.21 -10.69
C ARG A 32 -8.90 1.65 -10.76
N LYS A 33 -8.05 2.00 -9.78
CA LYS A 33 -6.69 1.45 -9.70
C LYS A 33 -6.71 -0.01 -9.29
N ARG A 34 -7.67 -0.40 -8.44
CA ARG A 34 -7.85 -1.79 -8.01
C ARG A 34 -8.26 -2.69 -9.18
N ASP A 35 -9.18 -2.26 -10.03
CA ASP A 35 -9.57 -3.01 -11.23
C ASP A 35 -8.45 -3.08 -12.26
N GLN A 36 -7.71 -1.98 -12.46
CA GLN A 36 -6.57 -1.96 -13.36
C GLN A 36 -5.46 -2.91 -12.88
N ALA A 37 -5.15 -2.88 -11.58
CA ALA A 37 -4.22 -3.82 -10.97
C ALA A 37 -4.73 -5.26 -11.08
N ARG A 38 -6.01 -5.51 -10.81
CA ARG A 38 -6.61 -6.85 -10.91
C ARG A 38 -6.57 -7.41 -12.32
N ARG A 39 -6.79 -6.57 -13.34
CA ARG A 39 -6.62 -6.93 -14.76
C ARG A 39 -5.15 -7.19 -15.11
N LEU A 40 -4.22 -6.38 -14.59
CA LEU A 40 -2.78 -6.55 -14.81
C LEU A 40 -2.26 -7.84 -14.16
N PHE A 41 -2.62 -8.09 -12.91
CA PHE A 41 -2.33 -9.32 -12.18
C PHE A 41 -3.01 -10.53 -12.83
N GLY A 42 -4.24 -10.40 -13.32
CA GLY A 42 -4.92 -11.45 -14.08
C GLY A 42 -4.17 -11.82 -15.36
N ARG A 43 -3.65 -10.83 -16.10
CA ARG A 43 -2.80 -11.05 -17.29
C ARG A 43 -1.47 -11.71 -16.96
N LEU A 44 -0.82 -11.30 -15.87
CA LEU A 44 0.43 -11.92 -15.41
C LEU A 44 0.21 -13.36 -14.91
N ARG A 45 -0.93 -13.62 -14.27
CA ARG A 45 -1.26 -14.93 -13.67
C ARG A 45 -1.79 -15.94 -14.71
N GLY A 46 -2.41 -15.47 -15.79
CA GLY A 46 -2.87 -16.30 -16.91
C GLY A 46 -1.80 -16.61 -17.97
N ARG A 47 -0.55 -16.19 -17.77
CA ARG A 47 0.57 -16.43 -18.70
C ARG A 47 1.51 -17.56 -18.23
N ARG A 48 0.99 -18.47 -17.40
CA ARG A 48 1.66 -19.72 -17.03
C ARG A 48 1.05 -20.88 -17.79
#